data_AF-A0A8S4C1W5-F1
#
_entry.id   AF-A0A8S4C1W5-F1
#
_cell.length_a   1.000
_cell.length_b   1.000
_cell.length_c   1.000
_cell.angle_alpha   90.00
_cell.angle_beta   90.00
_cell.angle_gamma   90.00
#
_symmetry.space_group_name_H-M   'P 1'
#
loop_
_entity.id
_entity.type
_entity.pdbx_description
1 polymer ?
#
loop_
_entity_poly.entity_id
_entity_poly.type
_entity_poly.pdbx_seq_one_letter_code
_entity_poly.pdbx_strand_id
1 'polypeptide(L)'
;MTFATKLYTKLFGEQVGQDEFGNIYFRSTRILRDFGRENRWVCYNGLPIGGKVPSTWFLWLHYQADLPPNKNDAIHKSHHWEKNHMPNLTGTSFSYSPNKTDKRVKQSYKPWRPEVNE
;
A
#
# COMPACT_ATOMS: atom_id res chain seq x y z
N MET A 1 -16.38 -0.92 -5.64
CA MET A 1 -16.88 0.44 -5.92
C MET A 1 -18.39 0.47 -5.78
N THR A 2 -18.92 1.40 -4.98
CA THR A 2 -20.38 1.60 -4.87
C THR A 2 -20.91 2.35 -6.11
N PHE A 3 -22.20 2.25 -6.38
CA PHE A 3 -22.84 2.92 -7.52
C PHE A 3 -22.66 4.44 -7.47
N ALA A 4 -22.85 5.04 -6.29
CA ALA A 4 -22.68 6.47 -6.07
C ALA A 4 -21.27 6.96 -6.46
N THR A 5 -20.21 6.24 -6.06
CA THR A 5 -18.83 6.60 -6.42
C THR A 5 -18.59 6.49 -7.92
N LYS A 6 -19.19 5.50 -8.61
CA LYS A 6 -19.08 5.38 -10.07
C LYS A 6 -19.74 6.56 -10.79
N LEU A 7 -20.95 6.93 -10.37
CA LEU A 7 -21.66 8.09 -10.94
C LEU A 7 -20.89 9.39 -10.69
N TYR A 8 -20.43 9.60 -9.45
CA TYR A 8 -19.62 10.77 -9.10
C TYR A 8 -18.33 10.84 -9.93
N THR A 9 -17.62 9.72 -10.08
CA THR A 9 -16.38 9.66 -10.88
C THR A 9 -16.65 9.98 -12.35
N LYS A 10 -17.77 9.49 -12.92
CA LYS A 10 -18.13 9.80 -14.31
C LYS A 10 -18.47 11.28 -14.53
N LEU A 11 -19.09 11.93 -13.53
CA LEU A 11 -19.53 13.31 -13.64
C LEU A 11 -18.41 14.33 -13.35
N PHE A 12 -17.49 14.00 -12.43
CA PHE A 12 -16.55 14.98 -11.89
C PHE A 12 -15.08 14.50 -11.88
N GLY A 13 -14.79 13.26 -12.26
CA GLY A 13 -13.45 12.70 -12.24
C GLY A 13 -12.72 12.86 -13.57
N GLU A 14 -11.50 13.40 -13.51
CA GLU A 14 -10.48 13.27 -14.55
C GLU A 14 -9.54 12.13 -14.18
N GLN A 15 -9.35 11.18 -15.10
CA GLN A 15 -8.42 10.07 -14.91
C GLN A 15 -6.98 10.58 -15.01
N VAL A 16 -6.19 10.36 -13.95
CA VAL A 16 -4.80 10.82 -13.85
C VAL A 16 -3.82 9.71 -14.27
N GLY A 17 -4.13 8.47 -13.91
CA GLY A 17 -3.32 7.31 -14.28
C GLY A 17 -3.78 6.03 -13.61
N GLN A 18 -3.01 4.96 -13.81
CA GLN A 18 -3.25 3.62 -13.28
C GLN A 18 -1.94 3.07 -12.72
N ASP A 19 -2.00 2.31 -11.64
CA ASP A 19 -0.84 1.59 -11.10
C ASP A 19 -0.71 0.16 -11.68
N GLU A 20 0.38 -0.51 -11.32
CA GLU A 20 0.69 -1.89 -11.70
C GLU A 20 -0.31 -2.94 -11.18
N PHE A 21 -1.09 -2.60 -10.14
CA PHE A 21 -2.11 -3.47 -9.54
C PHE A 21 -3.51 -3.26 -10.16
N GLY A 22 -3.62 -2.30 -11.08
CA GLY A 22 -4.83 -1.93 -11.79
C GLY A 22 -5.74 -0.95 -11.06
N ASN A 23 -5.30 -0.34 -9.95
CA ASN A 23 -6.02 0.76 -9.32
C ASN A 23 -5.94 2.01 -10.20
N ILE A 24 -7.07 2.69 -10.38
CA ILE A 24 -7.17 3.88 -11.23
C ILE A 24 -7.33 5.11 -10.34
N TYR A 25 -6.53 6.14 -10.63
CA TYR A 25 -6.46 7.37 -9.85
C TYR A 25 -7.16 8.50 -10.57
N PHE A 26 -7.94 9.27 -9.82
CA PHE A 26 -8.74 10.38 -10.32
C PHE A 26 -8.49 11.65 -9.53
N ARG A 27 -8.62 12.78 -10.21
CA ARG A 27 -8.73 14.10 -9.59
C ARG A 27 -10.05 14.74 -9.99
N SER A 28 -10.57 15.64 -9.16
CA SER A 28 -11.78 16.39 -9.47
C SER A 28 -11.48 17.46 -10.51
N THR A 29 -12.31 17.54 -11.56
CA THR A 29 -12.28 18.64 -12.53
C THR A 29 -12.78 19.96 -11.93
N ARG A 30 -13.50 19.88 -10.80
CA ARG A 30 -13.99 21.04 -10.05
C ARG A 30 -13.24 21.15 -8.72
N ILE A 31 -12.83 22.37 -8.37
CA ILE A 31 -12.32 22.67 -7.03
C ILE A 31 -13.54 22.73 -6.10
N LEU A 32 -13.85 21.62 -5.45
CA LEU A 32 -15.08 21.45 -4.65
C LEU A 32 -14.84 21.38 -3.15
N ARG A 33 -13.59 21.42 -2.69
CA ARG A 33 -13.26 21.22 -1.28
C ARG A 33 -13.00 22.53 -0.55
N ASP A 34 -13.36 22.54 0.72
CA ASP A 34 -12.89 23.51 1.71
C ASP A 34 -11.36 23.65 1.56
N PHE A 35 -10.87 24.88 1.57
CA PHE A 35 -9.45 25.25 1.35
C PHE A 35 -8.92 25.22 -0.09
N GLY A 36 -9.79 25.10 -1.11
CA GLY A 36 -9.40 25.40 -2.50
C GLY A 36 -8.52 24.34 -3.18
N ARG A 37 -8.44 23.13 -2.63
CA ARG A 37 -7.67 22.02 -3.21
C ARG A 37 -8.55 21.11 -4.06
N GLU A 38 -7.97 20.56 -5.13
CA GLU A 38 -8.61 19.50 -5.93
C GLU A 38 -8.80 18.22 -5.09
N ASN A 39 -9.96 17.57 -5.22
CA ASN A 39 -10.16 16.26 -4.60
C ASN A 39 -9.41 15.19 -5.39
N ARG A 40 -8.67 14.32 -4.70
CA ARG A 40 -7.99 13.15 -5.28
C ARG A 40 -8.59 11.88 -4.68
N TRP A 41 -8.87 10.88 -5.50
CA TRP A 41 -9.36 9.57 -5.03
C TRP A 41 -8.86 8.44 -5.91
N VAL A 42 -9.01 7.22 -5.40
CA VAL A 42 -8.62 5.98 -6.07
C VAL A 42 -9.82 5.05 -6.23
N CYS A 43 -9.95 4.47 -7.42
CA CYS A 43 -10.84 3.36 -7.69
C CYS A 43 -10.03 2.06 -7.67
N TYR A 44 -10.15 1.33 -6.55
CA TYR A 44 -9.44 0.07 -6.36
C TYR A 44 -9.86 -1.03 -7.33
N ASN A 45 -8.88 -1.83 -7.75
CA ASN A 45 -9.12 -3.12 -8.38
C ASN A 45 -9.49 -4.16 -7.31
N GLY A 46 -10.76 -4.57 -7.27
CA GLY A 46 -11.30 -5.48 -6.27
C GLY A 46 -11.64 -4.82 -4.93
N LEU A 47 -11.26 -5.47 -3.82
CA LEU A 47 -11.59 -4.99 -2.46
C LEU A 47 -10.87 -3.66 -2.15
N PRO A 48 -11.61 -2.63 -1.67
CA PRO A 48 -11.07 -1.30 -1.41
C PRO A 48 -10.31 -1.25 -0.07
N ILE A 49 -9.07 -1.70 -0.10
CA ILE A 49 -8.18 -1.73 1.07
C ILE A 49 -7.11 -0.67 0.89
N GLY A 50 -6.98 0.25 1.86
CA GLY A 50 -6.02 1.37 1.79
C GLY A 50 -4.57 0.95 1.55
N GLY A 51 -4.17 -0.20 2.12
CA GLY A 51 -2.83 -0.75 1.94
C GLY A 51 -2.51 -1.28 0.53
N LYS A 52 -3.45 -1.27 -0.42
CA LYS A 52 -3.20 -1.67 -1.82
C LYS A 52 -2.67 -0.55 -2.71
N VAL A 53 -2.56 0.67 -2.19
CA VAL A 53 -1.99 1.80 -2.92
C VAL A 53 -0.47 1.73 -2.80
N PRO A 54 0.29 1.66 -3.91
CA PRO A 54 1.74 1.69 -3.88
C PRO A 54 2.26 3.02 -3.34
N SER A 55 3.49 3.01 -2.80
CA SER A 55 4.14 4.14 -2.15
C SER A 55 4.15 5.41 -3.02
N THR A 56 4.45 5.26 -4.30
CA THR A 56 4.52 6.37 -5.27
C THR A 56 3.18 7.09 -5.41
N TRP A 57 2.10 6.34 -5.63
CA TRP A 57 0.75 6.89 -5.73
C TRP A 57 0.20 7.36 -4.38
N PHE A 58 0.67 6.79 -3.26
CA PHE A 58 0.29 7.22 -1.92
C PHE A 58 0.70 8.67 -1.66
N LEU A 59 1.92 9.07 -2.04
CA LEU A 59 2.42 10.45 -1.89
C LEU A 59 1.52 11.45 -2.60
N TRP A 60 1.17 11.16 -3.86
CA TRP A 60 0.30 12.01 -4.66
C TRP A 60 -1.14 12.07 -4.10
N LEU A 61 -1.69 10.92 -3.72
CA LEU A 61 -3.05 10.82 -3.19
C LEU A 61 -3.22 11.62 -1.88
N HIS A 62 -2.17 11.67 -1.05
CA HIS A 62 -2.16 12.38 0.24
C HIS A 62 -1.57 13.79 0.17
N TYR A 63 -1.44 14.37 -1.03
CA TYR A 63 -0.92 15.74 -1.22
C TYR A 63 0.49 15.96 -0.67
N GLN A 64 1.31 14.90 -0.57
CA GLN A 64 2.73 15.01 -0.26
C GLN A 64 3.56 15.29 -1.53
N ALA A 65 3.00 14.98 -2.70
CA ALA A 65 3.55 15.33 -4.00
C ALA A 65 2.48 16.03 -4.85
N ASP A 66 2.88 17.11 -5.52
CA ASP A 66 1.99 17.85 -6.43
C ASP A 66 1.77 17.06 -7.73
N LEU A 67 2.85 16.51 -8.28
CA LEU A 67 2.84 15.76 -9.53
C LEU A 67 2.54 14.27 -9.28
N PRO A 68 1.69 13.65 -10.10
CA PRO A 68 1.45 12.21 -10.07
C PRO A 68 2.71 11.44 -10.48
N PRO A 69 2.84 10.15 -10.10
CA PRO A 69 4.04 9.35 -10.37
C PRO A 69 4.40 9.24 -11.86
N ASN A 70 3.41 9.25 -12.75
CA ASN A 70 3.62 9.22 -14.20
C ASN A 70 4.19 10.53 -14.79
N LYS A 71 4.25 11.61 -14.00
CA LYS A 71 4.83 12.90 -14.39
C LYS A 71 6.01 13.29 -13.50
N ASN A 72 6.43 12.42 -12.58
CA ASN A 72 7.48 12.70 -11.62
C ASN A 72 8.49 11.55 -11.57
N ASP A 73 9.50 11.65 -12.44
CA ASP A 73 10.59 10.68 -12.53
C ASP A 73 11.34 10.50 -11.21
N ALA A 74 11.38 11.53 -10.35
CA ALA A 74 12.05 11.42 -9.06
C ALA A 74 11.30 10.50 -8.09
N ILE A 75 9.97 10.45 -8.16
CA ILE A 75 9.13 9.54 -7.35
C ILE A 75 9.17 8.10 -7.90
N HIS A 76 9.40 7.93 -9.19
CA HIS A 76 9.40 6.63 -9.85
C HIS A 76 10.77 5.92 -9.86
N LYS A 77 11.84 6.57 -9.38
CA LYS A 77 13.18 5.99 -9.31
C LYS A 77 13.22 4.84 -8.30
N SER A 78 13.16 3.61 -8.80
CA SER A 78 13.37 2.43 -7.99
C SER A 78 14.84 2.29 -7.60
N HIS A 79 15.09 2.02 -6.32
CA HIS A 79 16.42 1.70 -5.83
C HIS A 79 16.65 0.20 -5.74
N HIS A 80 17.90 -0.27 -5.93
CA HIS A 80 18.22 -1.70 -5.92
C HIS A 80 17.89 -2.42 -4.61
N TRP A 81 17.83 -1.69 -3.49
CA TRP A 81 17.48 -2.21 -2.17
C TRP A 81 15.99 -2.10 -1.86
N GLU A 82 15.21 -1.43 -2.72
CA GLU A 82 13.79 -1.21 -2.52
C GLU A 82 13.01 -2.49 -2.78
N LYS A 83 12.03 -2.76 -1.92
CA LYS A 83 11.14 -3.91 -2.08
C LYS A 83 9.93 -3.51 -2.90
N ASN A 84 9.44 -4.44 -3.71
CA ASN A 84 8.17 -4.28 -4.40
C ASN A 84 7.02 -4.06 -3.40
N HIS A 85 6.04 -3.26 -3.81
CA HIS A 85 4.89 -2.98 -2.97
C HIS A 85 4.13 -4.27 -2.65
N MET A 86 3.80 -4.45 -1.37
CA MET A 86 2.97 -5.55 -0.90
C MET A 86 1.88 -4.98 0.02
N PRO A 87 0.61 -5.34 -0.20
CA PRO A 87 -0.47 -4.83 0.63
C PRO A 87 -0.38 -5.35 2.05
N ASN A 88 -1.13 -4.72 2.97
CA ASN A 88 -1.21 -5.20 4.35
C ASN A 88 -1.84 -6.61 4.39
N LEU A 89 -1.07 -7.59 4.88
CA LEU A 89 -1.45 -9.00 4.98
C LEU A 89 -1.95 -9.40 6.38
N THR A 90 -2.17 -8.43 7.28
CA THR A 90 -2.71 -8.69 8.63
C THR A 90 -4.04 -9.45 8.53
N GLY A 91 -4.21 -10.48 9.37
CA GLY A 91 -5.40 -11.33 9.38
C GLY A 91 -5.43 -12.41 8.28
N THR A 92 -4.38 -12.53 7.47
CA THR A 92 -4.22 -13.62 6.48
C THR A 92 -3.19 -14.66 6.94
N SER A 93 -3.14 -15.82 6.30
CA SER A 93 -2.10 -16.85 6.53
C SER A 93 -0.68 -16.35 6.25
N PHE A 94 -0.55 -15.28 5.45
CA PHE A 94 0.72 -14.67 5.07
C PHE A 94 1.12 -13.50 5.96
N SER A 95 0.42 -13.26 7.08
CA SER A 95 0.77 -12.18 8.00
C SER A 95 2.20 -12.34 8.55
N TYR A 96 2.82 -11.19 8.82
CA TYR A 96 4.10 -11.15 9.52
C TYR A 96 3.92 -11.69 10.94
N SER A 97 4.89 -12.49 11.40
CA SER A 97 5.00 -12.91 12.80
C SER A 97 6.46 -12.79 13.22
N PRO A 98 6.77 -12.05 14.30
CA PRO A 98 8.14 -11.81 14.72
C PRO A 98 8.89 -13.10 15.07
N ASN A 99 8.19 -14.14 15.52
CA ASN A 99 8.77 -15.41 15.96
C ASN A 99 8.56 -16.56 14.96
N LYS A 100 8.17 -16.27 13.69
CA LYS A 100 7.79 -17.30 12.70
C LYS A 100 8.92 -18.30 12.42
N THR A 101 10.17 -17.87 12.55
CA THR A 101 11.38 -18.69 12.32
C THR A 101 12.06 -19.15 13.61
N ASP A 102 11.60 -18.70 14.78
CA ASP A 102 12.31 -18.94 16.03
C ASP A 102 11.87 -20.28 16.65
N LYS A 103 12.20 -21.38 15.94
CA LYS A 103 12.01 -22.73 16.48
C LYS A 103 12.99 -23.08 17.59
N ARG A 104 13.96 -22.24 17.91
CA ARG A 104 14.80 -22.37 19.11
C ARG A 104 15.30 -20.98 19.48
N VAL A 105 14.75 -20.40 20.55
CA VAL A 105 15.53 -19.47 21.39
C VAL A 105 16.85 -20.20 21.62
N LYS A 106 17.92 -19.72 20.98
CA LYS A 106 19.23 -20.32 21.09
C LYS A 106 19.63 -20.08 22.54
N GLN A 107 19.43 -21.09 23.39
CA GLN A 107 19.73 -20.95 24.81
C GLN A 107 21.18 -20.50 24.92
N SER A 108 21.42 -19.41 25.66
CA SER A 108 22.77 -18.88 25.88
C SER A 108 23.67 -19.86 26.63
N TYR A 109 23.09 -20.92 27.19
CA TYR A 109 23.77 -21.96 27.93
C TYR A 109 23.41 -23.36 27.38
N LYS A 110 24.31 -24.32 27.64
CA LYS A 110 24.05 -25.74 27.37
C LYS A 110 23.58 -26.40 28.67
N PRO A 111 22.33 -26.87 28.78
CA PRO A 111 21.88 -27.62 29.95
C PRO A 111 22.61 -28.96 30.02
N TRP A 112 23.06 -29.34 31.22
CA TRP A 112 23.57 -30.68 31.48
C TRP A 112 22.44 -31.71 31.36
N ARG A 113 22.74 -32.89 30.79
CA ARG A 113 21.81 -34.02 30.65
C ARG A 113 22.41 -35.25 31.32
N PRO A 114 21.83 -35.76 32.41
CA PRO A 114 22.31 -36.99 33.04
C PRO A 114 22.10 -38.19 32.13
N GLU A 115 23.08 -39.10 32.13
CA GLU A 115 22.90 -40.46 31.63
C GLU A 115 22.28 -41.28 32.77
N VAL A 116 21.08 -41.83 32.54
CA VAL A 116 20.45 -42.78 33.46
C VAL A 116 20.88 -44.16 32.99
N ASN A 117 21.71 -44.84 33.79
CA ASN A 117 22.04 -46.24 33.56
C ASN A 117 20.92 -47.10 34.19
N GLU A 118 20.22 -47.88 33.35
CA GLU A 118 19.27 -48.93 33.77
C GLU A 118 19.99 -50.23 34.16
#